data_AF-A0A497RZ29-F1
#
_entry.id   AF-A0A497RZ29-F1
#
_cell.length_a   1.000
_cell.length_b   1.000
_cell.length_c   1.000
_cell.angle_alpha   90.00
_cell.angle_beta   90.00
_cell.angle_gamma   90.00
#
_symmetry.space_group_name_H-M   'P 1'
#
loop_
_entity.id
_entity.type
_entity.pdbx_description
1 polymer ?
#
loop_
_entity_poly.entity_id
_entity_poly.type
_entity_poly.pdbx_seq_one_letter_code
_entity_poly.pdbx_strand_id
1 'polypeptide(L)'
;MSEDFVIPIHAQGFFVVCSDGTVHQVVTFDYYDPDQYYAELEEEGGLEEELEVMAARMQSFLDEEVVKINGKRVRPTVEMVDLVYRGSRTRPSVTFVIMFRGRLTPGLNRYENEYESEVVEYDYEVYWLLPPGARVVEVELDGVVDVIDGRIVVARVARGERLRGKEVIVFEL
;
A
#
# COMPACT_ATOMS: atom_id res chain seq x y z
N MET A 1 -11.42 -7.74 24.61
CA MET A 1 -12.33 -6.59 24.31
C MET A 1 -12.63 -6.54 22.81
N SER A 2 -13.39 -5.57 22.29
CA SER A 2 -13.70 -5.51 20.83
C SER A 2 -12.74 -4.59 20.07
N GLU A 3 -12.49 -4.91 18.80
CA GLU A 3 -11.72 -4.10 17.83
C GLU A 3 -12.31 -2.70 17.62
N ASP A 4 -13.55 -2.45 18.07
CA ASP A 4 -14.33 -1.23 17.85
C ASP A 4 -13.65 0.08 18.30
N PHE A 5 -12.62 0.00 19.15
CA PHE A 5 -11.87 1.16 19.65
C PHE A 5 -10.47 1.33 19.03
N VAL A 6 -10.10 0.48 18.06
CA VAL A 6 -8.87 0.63 17.28
C VAL A 6 -9.11 1.66 16.18
N ILE A 7 -8.41 2.79 16.25
CA ILE A 7 -8.65 3.93 15.35
C ILE A 7 -7.47 4.05 14.37
N PRO A 8 -7.68 3.95 13.04
CA PRO A 8 -6.62 4.21 12.08
C PRO A 8 -6.25 5.70 12.10
N ILE A 9 -4.96 5.99 12.15
CA ILE A 9 -4.45 7.36 12.28
C ILE A 9 -3.67 7.82 11.05
N HIS A 10 -3.02 6.91 10.34
CA HIS A 10 -2.16 7.21 9.21
C HIS A 10 -1.85 5.94 8.43
N ALA A 11 -1.54 6.07 7.15
CA ALA A 11 -0.95 4.97 6.39
C ALA A 11 0.23 5.42 5.53
N GLN A 12 1.12 4.49 5.26
CA GLN A 12 2.28 4.71 4.41
C GLN A 12 2.52 3.52 3.49
N GLY A 13 2.66 3.77 2.19
CA GLY A 13 2.94 2.75 1.19
C GLY A 13 4.27 2.98 0.48
N PHE A 14 5.08 1.94 0.33
CA PHE A 14 6.25 1.93 -0.55
C PHE A 14 6.07 0.90 -1.64
N PHE A 15 6.19 1.33 -2.90
CA PHE A 15 6.13 0.49 -4.08
C PHE A 15 7.51 0.50 -4.74
N VAL A 16 8.29 -0.54 -4.52
CA VAL A 16 9.63 -0.70 -5.09
C VAL A 16 9.53 -1.52 -6.35
N VAL A 17 9.75 -0.87 -7.50
CA VAL A 17 9.70 -1.52 -8.81
C VAL A 17 11.11 -1.97 -9.18
N CYS A 18 11.27 -3.27 -9.40
CA CYS A 18 12.51 -3.90 -9.83
C CYS A 18 12.62 -3.91 -11.37
N SER A 19 13.84 -3.89 -11.89
CA SER A 19 14.10 -3.92 -13.34
C SER A 19 13.58 -5.18 -14.04
N ASP A 20 13.34 -6.27 -13.30
CA ASP A 20 12.79 -7.51 -13.83
C ASP A 20 11.25 -7.55 -13.87
N GLY A 21 10.61 -6.45 -13.47
CA GLY A 21 9.16 -6.27 -13.44
C GLY A 21 8.48 -6.69 -12.14
N THR A 22 9.23 -7.17 -11.15
CA THR A 22 8.70 -7.43 -9.81
C THR A 22 8.42 -6.10 -9.10
N VAL A 23 7.29 -6.00 -8.42
CA VAL A 23 6.94 -4.88 -7.55
C VAL A 23 6.79 -5.41 -6.14
N HIS A 24 7.57 -4.85 -5.23
CA HIS A 24 7.43 -5.06 -3.79
C HIS A 24 6.67 -3.88 -3.20
N GLN A 25 5.49 -4.16 -2.68
CA GLN A 25 4.66 -3.19 -2.00
C GLN A 25 4.74 -3.45 -0.49
N VAL A 26 5.12 -2.44 0.27
CA VAL A 26 5.11 -2.47 1.74
C VAL A 26 4.14 -1.39 2.19
N VAL A 27 3.01 -1.78 2.79
CA VAL A 27 2.03 -0.82 3.31
C VAL A 27 1.93 -0.99 4.81
N THR A 28 2.08 0.10 5.53
CA THR A 28 1.93 0.14 6.98
C THR A 28 0.74 1.02 7.33
N PHE A 29 -0.15 0.51 8.17
CA PHE A 29 -1.24 1.24 8.78
C PHE A 29 -0.91 1.46 10.25
N ASP A 30 -0.94 2.71 10.68
CA ASP A 30 -0.75 3.08 12.07
C ASP A 30 -2.10 3.25 12.74
N TYR A 31 -2.21 2.74 13.97
CA TYR A 31 -3.44 2.80 14.76
C TYR A 31 -3.19 3.43 16.14
N TYR A 32 -4.25 3.98 16.70
CA TYR A 32 -4.36 4.30 18.11
C TYR A 32 -5.31 3.30 18.77
N ASP A 33 -4.77 2.51 19.71
CA ASP A 33 -5.47 1.44 20.42
C ASP A 33 -5.41 1.71 21.93
N PRO A 34 -6.28 2.58 22.46
CA PRO A 34 -6.25 2.97 23.88
C PRO A 34 -6.51 1.78 24.81
N ASP A 35 -7.28 0.81 24.34
CA ASP A 35 -7.71 -0.37 25.07
C ASP A 35 -6.74 -1.55 24.93
N GLN A 36 -5.68 -1.39 24.14
CA GLN A 36 -4.60 -2.36 23.95
C GLN A 36 -5.12 -3.73 23.46
N TYR A 37 -6.15 -3.72 22.61
CA TYR A 37 -6.74 -4.92 22.02
C TYR A 37 -5.70 -5.89 21.46
N TYR A 38 -4.76 -5.40 20.65
CA TYR A 38 -3.74 -6.28 20.06
C TYR A 38 -2.73 -6.80 21.08
N ALA A 39 -2.47 -6.05 22.15
CA ALA A 39 -1.56 -6.51 23.19
C ALA A 39 -2.21 -7.54 24.10
N GLU A 40 -3.51 -7.43 24.37
CA GLU A 40 -4.28 -8.48 25.03
C GLU A 40 -4.28 -9.76 24.19
N LEU A 41 -4.54 -9.65 22.87
CA LEU A 41 -4.46 -10.79 21.95
C LEU A 41 -3.08 -11.45 21.93
N GLU A 42 -2.01 -10.66 21.95
CA GLU A 42 -0.64 -11.17 22.01
C GLU A 42 -0.39 -11.97 23.29
N GLU A 43 -0.83 -11.45 24.45
CA GLU A 43 -0.69 -12.11 25.75
C GLU A 43 -1.52 -13.39 25.86
N GLU A 44 -2.69 -13.42 25.21
CA GLU A 44 -3.58 -14.58 25.15
C GLU A 44 -3.17 -15.60 24.06
N GLY A 45 -2.21 -15.25 23.20
CA GLY A 45 -1.74 -16.09 22.10
C GLY A 45 -2.64 -16.10 20.86
N GLY A 46 -3.60 -15.19 20.77
CA GLY A 46 -4.55 -15.08 19.64
C GLY A 46 -4.12 -14.13 18.51
N LEU A 47 -2.99 -13.43 18.67
CA LEU A 47 -2.54 -12.43 17.68
C LEU A 47 -2.29 -13.03 16.29
N GLU A 48 -1.74 -14.25 16.20
CA GLU A 48 -1.41 -14.87 14.90
C GLU A 48 -2.68 -15.15 14.07
N GLU A 49 -3.75 -15.67 14.70
CA GLU A 49 -5.04 -15.90 14.05
C GLU A 49 -5.67 -14.58 13.57
N GLU A 50 -5.57 -13.51 14.37
CA GLU A 50 -6.07 -12.19 13.98
C GLU A 50 -5.31 -11.65 12.76
N LEU A 51 -3.98 -11.79 12.72
CA LEU A 51 -3.18 -11.37 11.57
C LEU A 51 -3.53 -12.18 10.31
N GLU A 52 -3.80 -13.48 10.42
CA GLU A 52 -4.28 -14.28 9.28
C GLU A 52 -5.61 -13.76 8.73
N VAL A 53 -6.54 -13.38 9.61
CA VAL A 53 -7.81 -12.75 9.21
C VAL A 53 -7.56 -11.42 8.52
N MET A 54 -6.67 -10.57 9.03
CA MET A 54 -6.29 -9.31 8.41
C MET A 54 -5.66 -9.51 7.03
N ALA A 55 -4.76 -10.48 6.87
CA ALA A 55 -4.15 -10.82 5.59
C ALA A 55 -5.19 -11.28 4.56
N ALA A 56 -6.15 -12.11 4.97
CA ALA A 56 -7.24 -12.56 4.10
C ALA A 56 -8.15 -11.39 3.67
N ARG A 57 -8.47 -10.46 4.58
CA ARG A 57 -9.21 -9.23 4.25
C ARG A 57 -8.43 -8.37 3.26
N MET A 58 -7.14 -8.12 3.51
CA MET A 58 -6.27 -7.38 2.59
C MET A 58 -6.23 -8.02 1.20
N GLN A 59 -6.06 -9.34 1.12
CA GLN A 59 -6.08 -10.05 -0.16
C GLN A 59 -7.42 -9.88 -0.90
N SER A 60 -8.54 -9.87 -0.18
CA SER A 60 -9.85 -9.67 -0.78
C SER A 60 -10.00 -8.28 -1.44
N PHE A 61 -9.47 -7.23 -0.81
CA PHE A 61 -9.43 -5.90 -1.41
C PHE A 61 -8.55 -5.87 -2.67
N LEU A 62 -7.35 -6.47 -2.62
CA LEU A 62 -6.45 -6.56 -3.77
C LEU A 62 -7.05 -7.36 -4.94
N ASP A 63 -7.87 -8.36 -4.66
CA ASP A 63 -8.54 -9.18 -5.70
C ASP A 63 -9.64 -8.42 -6.45
N GLU A 64 -10.23 -7.40 -5.82
CA GLU A 64 -11.22 -6.50 -6.44
C GLU A 64 -10.57 -5.49 -7.39
N GLU A 65 -9.30 -5.17 -7.18
CA GLU A 65 -8.53 -4.24 -8.02
C GLU A 65 -8.24 -4.80 -9.42
N VAL A 66 -8.05 -3.87 -10.37
CA VAL A 66 -7.59 -4.18 -11.72
C VAL A 66 -6.21 -3.58 -11.98
N VAL A 67 -5.19 -4.27 -11.46
CA VAL A 67 -3.78 -3.90 -11.70
C VAL A 67 -3.30 -4.39 -13.06
N LYS A 68 -2.70 -3.50 -13.85
CA LYS A 68 -2.10 -3.79 -15.16
C LYS A 68 -0.67 -3.25 -15.25
N ILE A 69 0.20 -4.01 -15.90
CA ILE A 69 1.51 -3.53 -16.36
C ILE A 69 1.59 -3.75 -17.87
N ASN A 70 1.80 -2.67 -18.62
CA ASN A 70 1.80 -2.65 -20.08
C ASN A 70 0.52 -3.27 -20.67
N GLY A 71 -0.64 -2.92 -20.10
CA GLY A 71 -1.96 -3.43 -20.49
C GLY A 71 -2.23 -4.89 -20.13
N LYS A 72 -1.28 -5.60 -19.52
CA LYS A 72 -1.48 -6.99 -19.06
C LYS A 72 -1.86 -7.00 -17.59
N ARG A 73 -2.98 -7.66 -17.28
CA ARG A 73 -3.43 -7.83 -15.89
C ARG A 73 -2.40 -8.63 -15.10
N VAL A 74 -2.11 -8.15 -13.89
CA VAL A 74 -1.31 -8.82 -12.86
C VAL A 74 -2.15 -8.92 -11.59
N ARG A 75 -1.76 -9.77 -10.65
CA ARG A 75 -2.49 -9.98 -9.39
C ARG A 75 -1.53 -9.79 -8.22
N PRO A 76 -1.73 -8.76 -7.40
CA PRO A 76 -1.06 -8.62 -6.11
C PRO A 76 -1.39 -9.78 -5.17
N THR A 77 -0.39 -10.26 -4.44
CA THR A 77 -0.53 -11.29 -3.41
C THR A 77 0.05 -10.80 -2.10
N VAL A 78 -0.68 -10.98 -1.00
CA VAL A 78 -0.17 -10.74 0.35
C VAL A 78 0.81 -11.86 0.69
N GLU A 79 2.08 -11.52 0.88
CA GLU A 79 3.16 -12.46 1.20
C GLU A 79 3.42 -12.52 2.71
N MET A 80 3.16 -11.43 3.41
CA MET A 80 3.35 -11.32 4.85
C MET A 80 2.47 -10.22 5.43
N VAL A 81 2.06 -10.43 6.68
CA VAL A 81 1.51 -9.42 7.57
C VAL A 81 2.28 -9.50 8.90
N ASP A 82 2.51 -8.35 9.52
CA ASP A 82 3.17 -8.24 10.83
C ASP A 82 2.57 -7.10 11.63
N LEU A 83 2.63 -7.19 12.96
CA LEU A 83 2.19 -6.14 13.87
C LEU A 83 3.35 -5.75 14.79
N VAL A 84 3.63 -4.46 14.83
CA VAL A 84 4.66 -3.89 15.70
C VAL A 84 4.11 -2.74 16.52
N TYR A 85 4.63 -2.54 17.73
CA TYR A 85 4.28 -1.40 18.55
C TYR A 85 5.27 -0.25 18.36
N ARG A 86 4.78 0.93 17.98
CA ARG A 86 5.59 2.15 17.81
C ARG A 86 5.85 2.81 19.17
N GLY A 87 6.68 2.16 19.97
CA GLY A 87 7.14 2.64 21.28
C GLY A 87 6.13 2.47 22.44
N SER A 88 4.86 2.14 22.16
CA SER A 88 3.84 1.85 23.17
C SER A 88 2.83 0.84 22.65
N ARG A 89 2.29 0.00 23.55
CA ARG A 89 1.20 -0.96 23.26
C ARG A 89 -0.08 -0.29 22.75
N THR A 90 -0.26 1.00 23.03
CA THR A 90 -1.39 1.80 22.54
C THR A 90 -1.22 2.33 21.11
N ARG A 91 -0.09 2.02 20.46
CA ARG A 91 0.27 2.49 19.12
C ARG A 91 0.75 1.34 18.24
N PRO A 92 -0.12 0.38 17.90
CA PRO A 92 0.22 -0.69 16.98
C PRO A 92 0.29 -0.16 15.55
N SER A 93 1.18 -0.75 14.76
CA SER A 93 1.30 -0.59 13.32
C SER A 93 1.19 -1.96 12.68
N VAL A 94 0.28 -2.13 11.72
CA VAL A 94 0.17 -3.35 10.93
C VAL A 94 0.83 -3.12 9.59
N THR A 95 1.77 -3.98 9.22
CA THR A 95 2.51 -3.90 7.97
C THR A 95 2.20 -5.10 7.09
N PHE A 96 1.83 -4.85 5.85
CA PHE A 96 1.64 -5.85 4.81
C PHE A 96 2.80 -5.77 3.82
N VAL A 97 3.33 -6.94 3.45
CA VAL A 97 4.21 -7.10 2.29
C VAL A 97 3.41 -7.77 1.19
N ILE A 98 3.28 -7.06 0.08
CA ILE A 98 2.50 -7.46 -1.09
C ILE A 98 3.46 -7.57 -2.29
N MET A 99 3.27 -8.57 -3.13
CA MET A 99 4.07 -8.76 -4.34
C MET A 99 3.20 -8.93 -5.57
N PHE A 100 3.65 -8.39 -6.70
CA PHE A 100 3.18 -8.79 -8.02
C PHE A 100 4.30 -8.64 -9.04
N ARG A 101 4.14 -9.26 -10.20
CA ARG A 101 5.13 -9.21 -11.27
C ARG A 101 4.48 -8.93 -12.61
N GLY A 102 4.92 -7.84 -13.24
CA GLY A 102 4.62 -7.53 -14.63
C GLY A 102 5.79 -7.82 -15.56
N ARG A 103 5.58 -7.58 -16.85
CA ARG A 103 6.65 -7.63 -17.85
C ARG A 103 6.96 -6.22 -18.34
N LEU A 104 8.13 -5.73 -17.93
CA LEU A 104 8.69 -4.48 -18.43
C LEU A 104 9.37 -4.69 -19.79
N THR A 105 9.45 -3.61 -20.58
CA THR A 105 10.09 -3.58 -21.89
C THR A 105 11.09 -2.42 -21.96
N PRO A 106 12.14 -2.50 -22.80
CA PRO A 106 12.96 -1.33 -23.11
C PRO A 106 12.09 -0.19 -23.65
N GLY A 107 12.34 1.06 -23.21
CA GLY A 107 11.52 2.21 -23.56
C GLY A 107 10.32 2.39 -22.63
N LEU A 108 9.17 2.79 -23.19
CA LEU A 108 8.00 3.20 -22.42
C LEU A 108 7.29 2.02 -21.75
N ASN A 109 7.00 2.17 -20.46
CA ASN A 109 6.24 1.24 -19.62
C ASN A 109 5.10 1.99 -18.93
N ARG A 110 4.01 1.28 -18.65
CA ARG A 110 2.81 1.83 -18.04
C ARG A 110 2.30 0.90 -16.94
N TYR A 111 2.22 1.43 -15.72
CA TYR A 111 1.46 0.85 -14.61
C TYR A 111 0.08 1.49 -14.56
N GLU A 112 -0.95 0.69 -14.30
CA GLU A 112 -2.32 1.15 -14.08
C GLU A 112 -2.95 0.36 -12.94
N ASN A 113 -3.67 1.06 -12.06
CA ASN A 113 -4.57 0.45 -11.09
C ASN A 113 -5.96 1.07 -11.20
N GLU A 114 -6.99 0.25 -11.03
CA GLU A 114 -8.38 0.68 -10.96
C GLU A 114 -9.00 0.03 -9.72
N TYR A 115 -9.59 0.84 -8.84
CA TYR A 115 -10.19 0.44 -7.56
C TYR A 115 -11.45 1.27 -7.27
N GLU A 116 -12.19 0.91 -6.22
CA GLU A 116 -13.41 1.63 -5.86
C GLU A 116 -13.12 3.06 -5.39
N SER A 117 -13.97 4.02 -5.77
CA SER A 117 -13.84 5.40 -5.30
C SER A 117 -14.28 5.48 -3.83
N GLU A 118 -13.44 6.01 -2.96
CA GLU A 118 -13.78 6.21 -1.54
C GLU A 118 -13.41 7.61 -1.03
N VAL A 119 -13.84 7.93 0.19
CA VAL A 119 -13.41 9.13 0.91
C VAL A 119 -12.43 8.69 1.99
N VAL A 120 -11.23 9.25 1.95
CA VAL A 120 -10.13 8.79 2.80
C VAL A 120 -10.40 9.15 4.27
N GLU A 121 -10.26 8.19 5.16
CA GLU A 121 -10.56 8.36 6.59
C GLU A 121 -9.40 8.95 7.41
N TYR A 122 -8.18 8.88 6.89
CA TYR A 122 -6.92 9.32 7.52
C TYR A 122 -5.92 9.81 6.47
N ASP A 123 -4.90 10.56 6.89
CA ASP A 123 -3.85 10.98 5.96
C ASP A 123 -3.01 9.78 5.53
N TYR A 124 -2.53 9.76 4.28
CA TYR A 124 -1.55 8.77 3.85
C TYR A 124 -0.55 9.31 2.83
N GLU A 125 0.61 8.67 2.77
CA GLU A 125 1.56 8.88 1.68
C GLU A 125 1.94 7.58 0.98
N VAL A 126 2.10 7.66 -0.33
CA VAL A 126 2.62 6.56 -1.14
C VAL A 126 3.86 6.98 -1.91
N TYR A 127 4.86 6.12 -1.89
CA TYR A 127 6.17 6.31 -2.52
C TYR A 127 6.36 5.23 -3.57
N TRP A 128 6.50 5.63 -4.83
CA TRP A 128 6.94 4.73 -5.89
C TRP A 128 8.42 4.95 -6.19
N LEU A 129 9.20 3.88 -6.04
CA LEU A 129 10.62 3.86 -6.34
C LEU A 129 10.81 3.08 -7.62
N LEU A 130 10.95 3.79 -8.74
CA LEU A 130 11.23 3.16 -10.03
C LEU A 130 12.69 2.67 -10.11
N PRO A 131 12.97 1.69 -11.00
CA PRO A 131 14.31 1.12 -11.12
C PRO A 131 15.37 2.19 -11.41
N PRO A 132 16.64 1.96 -11.04
CA PRO A 132 17.74 2.83 -11.46
C PRO A 132 17.77 2.99 -12.99
N GLY A 133 17.95 4.22 -13.47
CA GLY A 133 17.92 4.56 -14.90
C GLY A 133 16.51 4.82 -15.45
N ALA A 134 15.45 4.50 -14.71
CA ALA A 134 14.10 4.82 -15.11
C ALA A 134 13.83 6.32 -15.09
N ARG A 135 12.91 6.80 -15.94
CA ARG A 135 12.46 8.18 -15.95
C ARG A 135 10.94 8.26 -16.07
N VAL A 136 10.29 8.87 -15.10
CA VAL A 136 8.86 9.19 -15.12
C VAL A 136 8.54 10.09 -16.30
N VAL A 137 7.48 9.75 -17.02
CA VAL A 137 6.95 10.48 -18.17
C VAL A 137 5.59 11.10 -17.83
N GLU A 138 4.73 10.35 -17.13
CA GLU A 138 3.37 10.77 -16.77
C GLU A 138 3.00 10.12 -15.43
N VAL A 139 2.27 10.86 -14.60
CA VAL A 139 1.70 10.37 -13.34
C VAL A 139 0.28 10.90 -13.19
N GLU A 140 -0.66 10.01 -12.98
CA GLU A 140 -2.02 10.31 -12.53
C GLU A 140 -2.23 9.57 -11.21
N LEU A 141 -2.06 10.26 -10.09
CA LEU A 141 -2.40 9.78 -8.75
C LEU A 141 -3.30 10.83 -8.07
N ASP A 142 -4.02 10.41 -7.04
CA ASP A 142 -4.77 11.32 -6.17
C ASP A 142 -3.85 12.05 -5.17
N GLY A 143 -4.32 13.19 -4.66
CA GLY A 143 -3.58 14.06 -3.75
C GLY A 143 -2.50 14.92 -4.41
N VAL A 144 -1.55 15.37 -3.57
CA VAL A 144 -0.41 16.19 -3.99
C VAL A 144 0.72 15.28 -4.44
N VAL A 145 1.09 15.38 -5.73
CA VAL A 145 2.06 14.50 -6.37
C VAL A 145 3.36 15.25 -6.69
N ASP A 146 4.49 14.69 -6.25
CA ASP A 146 5.84 15.14 -6.57
C ASP A 146 6.61 14.05 -7.32
N VAL A 147 7.46 14.46 -8.27
CA VAL A 147 8.45 13.57 -8.91
C VAL A 147 9.86 14.05 -8.55
N ILE A 148 10.58 13.24 -7.77
CA ILE A 148 11.91 13.53 -7.24
C ILE A 148 12.94 12.73 -8.06
N ASP A 149 14.03 13.39 -8.46
CA ASP A 149 15.14 12.77 -9.22
C ASP A 149 14.67 12.04 -10.50
N GLY A 150 13.54 12.48 -11.06
CA GLY A 150 12.93 11.89 -12.25
C GLY A 150 12.40 10.46 -12.13
N ARG A 151 12.56 9.78 -10.98
CA ARG A 151 12.20 8.35 -10.83
C ARG A 151 11.49 7.97 -9.54
N ILE A 152 11.41 8.89 -8.57
CA ILE A 152 10.71 8.67 -7.31
C ILE A 152 9.42 9.48 -7.36
N VAL A 153 8.27 8.81 -7.32
CA VAL A 153 6.97 9.49 -7.25
C VAL A 153 6.52 9.46 -5.80
N VAL A 154 6.09 10.61 -5.27
CA VAL A 154 5.49 10.71 -3.94
C VAL A 154 4.11 11.32 -4.09
N ALA A 155 3.08 10.62 -3.64
CA ALA A 155 1.74 11.19 -3.52
C ALA A 155 1.37 11.28 -2.04
N ARG A 156 0.78 12.42 -1.66
CA ARG A 156 0.29 12.68 -0.29
C ARG A 156 -1.19 13.02 -0.38
N VAL A 157 -2.01 12.28 0.34
CA VAL A 157 -3.46 12.42 0.31
C VAL A 157 -3.93 12.76 1.71
N ALA A 158 -4.68 13.85 1.83
CA ALA A 158 -5.25 14.25 3.10
C ALA A 158 -6.57 13.53 3.38
N ARG A 159 -6.85 13.33 4.66
CA ARG A 159 -8.15 12.89 5.16
C ARG A 159 -9.27 13.74 4.58
N GLY A 160 -10.34 13.08 4.14
CA GLY A 160 -11.53 13.70 3.57
C GLY A 160 -11.42 14.00 2.08
N GLU A 161 -10.27 13.77 1.45
CA GLU A 161 -10.17 13.75 -0.01
C GLU A 161 -10.93 12.55 -0.60
N ARG A 162 -11.41 12.71 -1.84
CA ARG A 162 -12.14 11.65 -2.56
C ARG A 162 -11.21 11.04 -3.60
N LEU A 163 -10.97 9.74 -3.48
CA LEU A 163 -10.19 8.98 -4.46
C LEU A 163 -11.00 8.80 -5.73
N ARG A 164 -10.35 8.95 -6.89
CA ARG A 164 -10.95 8.71 -8.21
C ARG A 164 -11.08 7.22 -8.53
N GLY A 165 -10.35 6.37 -7.81
CA GLY A 165 -10.33 4.93 -8.08
C GLY A 165 -9.47 4.55 -9.28
N LYS A 166 -8.48 5.40 -9.63
CA LYS A 166 -7.60 5.15 -10.78
C LYS A 166 -6.22 5.75 -10.55
N GLU A 167 -5.21 4.94 -10.81
CA GLU A 167 -3.81 5.31 -10.76
C GLU A 167 -3.09 4.97 -12.05
N VAL A 168 -2.21 5.86 -12.50
CA VAL A 168 -1.39 5.67 -13.69
C VAL A 168 0.01 6.18 -13.43
N ILE A 169 1.01 5.36 -13.75
CA ILE A 169 2.41 5.80 -13.82
C ILE A 169 3.00 5.33 -15.14
N VAL A 170 3.48 6.26 -15.95
CA VAL A 170 4.20 5.98 -17.20
C VAL A 170 5.66 6.36 -17.01
N PHE A 171 6.56 5.45 -17.39
CA PHE A 171 8.00 5.66 -17.24
C PHE A 171 8.80 4.98 -18.35
N GLU A 172 9.99 5.49 -18.64
CA GLU A 172 10.94 4.93 -19.60
C GLU A 172 12.03 4.13 -18.87
N LEU A 173 12.45 3.00 -19.45
CA LEU A 173 13.58 2.16 -19.02
C LEU A 173 14.67 2.07 -20.09
#